data_AF-A0A1B8XWL6-F1
#
_entry.id   AF-A0A1B8XWL6-F1
#
_cell.length_a   1.000
_cell.length_b   1.000
_cell.length_c   1.000
_cell.angle_alpha   90.00
_cell.angle_beta   90.00
_cell.angle_gamma   90.00
#
_symmetry.space_group_name_H-M   'P 1'
#
loop_
_entity.id
_entity.type
_entity.pdbx_description
1 polymer ?
#
loop_
_entity_poly.entity_id
_entity_poly.type
_entity_poly.pdbx_seq_one_letter_code
_entity_poly.pdbx_strand_id
1 'polypeptide(L)'
;MNKTTELHSLNQNNELHSLNLTTELHSLNSNTELHSMNKTTELHSLNKNNELHSLNKTTELHSLNKNNELHSLNQNTELHSQKKNTELHSLNQNTELPSLNKTTDELNSLNLTTELNSINITTELNSLNQNNELHSLNLTTELHSLNQNNELHSLNLTTELHSLNSNTELHSMNKITELHSLNQITKLHSLKEITELHSLNKTTELHSMNKTTELHSLNQNTELHSFIFTTEIHSLN
;
A
#
# COMPACT_ATOMS: atom_id res chain seq x y z
N MET A 1 4.38 6.29 30.94
CA MET A 1 5.68 5.98 31.58
C MET A 1 6.80 6.63 30.77
N ASN A 2 7.69 7.39 31.41
CA ASN A 2 8.86 7.98 30.76
C ASN A 2 10.12 7.28 31.26
N LYS A 3 10.90 6.67 30.37
CA LYS A 3 12.19 6.05 30.69
C LYS A 3 13.26 6.55 29.72
N THR A 4 14.42 6.91 30.25
CA THR A 4 15.51 7.54 29.49
C THR A 4 16.63 6.58 29.09
N THR A 5 16.49 5.29 29.40
CA THR A 5 17.49 4.25 29.13
C THR A 5 16.87 2.99 28.53
N GLU A 6 17.73 2.11 28.01
CA GLU A 6 17.41 0.81 27.42
C GLU A 6 16.40 0.02 28.28
N LEU A 7 15.34 -0.46 27.64
CA LEU A 7 14.33 -1.31 28.27
C LEU A 7 14.33 -2.68 27.61
N HIS A 8 14.78 -3.69 28.35
CA HIS A 8 14.86 -5.06 27.84
C HIS A 8 13.48 -5.70 27.57
N SER A 9 12.54 -5.54 28.49
CA SER A 9 11.19 -6.06 28.28
C SER A 9 10.15 -5.32 29.12
N LEU A 10 8.97 -5.08 28.55
CA LEU A 10 7.77 -4.71 29.28
C LEU A 10 6.68 -5.74 28.98
N ASN A 11 6.22 -6.44 30.01
CA ASN A 11 5.26 -7.55 29.89
C ASN A 11 4.03 -7.29 30.79
N GLN A 12 2.83 -7.59 30.26
CA GLN A 12 1.53 -7.56 30.96
C GLN A 12 1.07 -6.18 31.49
N ASN A 13 0.37 -5.42 30.65
CA ASN A 13 -0.47 -4.30 31.11
C ASN A 13 -1.88 -4.44 30.53
N ASN A 14 -2.94 -4.22 31.32
CA ASN A 14 -4.30 -4.16 30.76
C ASN A 14 -4.41 -2.97 29.81
N GLU A 15 -4.02 -1.79 30.26
CA GLU A 15 -4.11 -0.57 29.48
C GLU A 15 -2.87 0.29 29.74
N LEU A 16 -2.21 0.74 28.66
CA LEU A 16 -1.06 1.62 28.74
C LEU A 16 -1.36 2.89 27.92
N HIS A 17 -1.59 4.01 28.61
CA HIS A 17 -1.95 5.25 27.92
C HIS A 17 -0.78 5.87 27.15
N SER A 18 0.43 5.85 27.71
CA SER A 18 1.60 6.41 27.04
C SER A 18 2.91 5.73 27.45
N LEU A 19 3.74 5.42 26.46
CA LEU A 19 5.12 4.99 26.64
C LEU A 19 6.05 5.92 25.87
N ASN A 20 6.97 6.57 26.59
CA ASN A 20 7.99 7.43 25.98
C ASN A 20 9.38 6.91 26.41
N LEU A 21 10.16 6.45 25.44
CA LEU A 21 11.47 5.81 25.60
C LEU A 21 12.44 6.44 24.61
N THR A 22 13.69 6.71 24.98
CA THR A 22 14.60 7.51 24.13
C THR A 22 15.68 6.74 23.37
N THR A 23 15.95 5.48 23.71
CA THR A 23 17.04 4.69 23.09
C THR A 23 16.54 3.37 22.52
N GLU A 24 16.38 2.34 23.34
CA GLU A 24 16.16 0.99 22.80
C GLU A 24 15.13 0.22 23.61
N LEU A 25 14.24 -0.46 22.90
CA LEU A 25 13.24 -1.37 23.46
C LEU A 25 13.38 -2.74 22.79
N HIS A 26 13.86 -3.73 23.53
CA HIS A 26 14.02 -5.10 23.02
C HIS A 26 12.67 -5.78 22.79
N SER A 27 11.78 -5.73 23.78
CA SER A 27 10.46 -6.34 23.63
C SER A 27 9.34 -5.66 24.42
N LEU A 28 8.19 -5.54 23.80
CA LEU A 28 6.93 -5.21 24.46
C LEU A 28 5.93 -6.34 24.17
N ASN A 29 5.54 -7.09 25.21
CA ASN A 29 4.64 -8.24 25.05
C ASN A 29 3.38 -8.13 25.91
N SER A 30 2.22 -8.44 25.32
CA SER A 30 0.92 -8.60 26.01
C SER A 30 0.37 -7.32 26.65
N ASN A 31 -0.23 -6.44 25.84
CA ASN A 31 -1.15 -5.42 26.34
C ASN A 31 -2.55 -5.61 25.76
N THR A 32 -3.62 -5.34 26.51
CA THR A 32 -4.97 -5.29 25.91
C THR A 32 -5.07 -4.06 25.03
N GLU A 33 -4.69 -2.89 25.56
CA GLU A 33 -4.79 -1.62 24.84
C GLU A 33 -3.55 -0.73 25.08
N LEU A 34 -2.97 -0.20 24.01
CA LEU A 34 -1.88 0.77 24.03
C LEU A 34 -2.30 2.02 23.26
N HIS A 35 -2.51 3.14 23.97
CA HIS A 35 -2.96 4.38 23.33
C HIS A 35 -1.85 5.10 22.56
N SER A 36 -0.65 5.21 23.14
CA SER A 36 0.45 5.89 22.47
C SER A 36 1.81 5.36 22.85
N MET A 37 2.68 5.18 21.86
CA MET A 37 4.10 4.93 22.06
C MET A 37 4.93 5.91 21.22
N ASN A 38 5.88 6.61 21.87
CA ASN A 38 6.67 7.68 21.29
C ASN A 38 8.18 7.51 21.53
N LYS A 39 8.98 7.71 20.47
CA LYS A 39 10.39 8.14 20.42
C LYS A 39 11.59 7.23 20.81
N THR A 40 11.53 5.92 20.60
CA THR A 40 12.71 5.01 20.65
C THR A 40 13.66 5.21 19.46
N THR A 41 14.97 4.97 19.60
CA THR A 41 15.87 4.80 18.44
C THR A 41 15.58 3.46 17.77
N GLU A 42 15.51 2.38 18.55
CA GLU A 42 15.34 1.02 18.03
C GLU A 42 14.29 0.25 18.83
N LEU A 43 13.43 -0.47 18.11
CA LEU A 43 12.43 -1.38 18.67
C LEU A 43 12.61 -2.76 18.01
N HIS A 44 13.12 -3.73 18.77
CA HIS A 44 13.34 -5.06 18.21
C HIS A 44 12.04 -5.85 18.02
N SER A 45 11.11 -5.79 18.99
CA SER A 45 9.88 -6.59 18.90
C SER A 45 8.70 -5.98 19.64
N LEU A 46 7.57 -5.86 18.94
CA LEU A 46 6.26 -5.56 19.51
C LEU A 46 5.33 -6.75 19.26
N ASN A 47 4.97 -7.49 20.32
CA ASN A 47 4.16 -8.71 20.23
C ASN A 47 2.86 -8.65 21.06
N LYS A 48 1.75 -9.14 20.50
CA LYS A 48 0.47 -9.35 21.22
C LYS A 48 -0.11 -8.07 21.85
N ASN A 49 -0.70 -7.20 21.03
CA ASN A 49 -1.66 -6.22 21.53
C ASN A 49 -3.06 -6.50 20.95
N ASN A 50 -4.14 -6.33 21.71
CA ASN A 50 -5.46 -6.34 21.05
C ASN A 50 -5.63 -5.05 20.26
N GLU A 51 -5.38 -3.89 20.87
CA GLU A 51 -5.55 -2.59 20.23
C GLU A 51 -4.33 -1.67 20.45
N LEU A 52 -3.84 -1.06 19.37
CA LEU A 52 -2.80 -0.05 19.38
C LEU A 52 -3.28 1.19 18.62
N HIS A 53 -3.51 2.29 19.35
CA HIS A 53 -4.01 3.53 18.74
C HIS A 53 -2.92 4.29 17.98
N SER A 54 -1.73 4.44 18.56
CA SER A 54 -0.65 5.18 17.89
C SER A 54 0.74 4.70 18.25
N LEU A 55 1.56 4.50 17.22
CA LEU A 55 3.01 4.34 17.33
C LEU A 55 3.71 5.42 16.50
N ASN A 56 4.56 6.21 17.14
CA ASN A 56 5.22 7.38 16.53
C ASN A 56 6.73 7.46 16.81
N LYS A 57 7.48 7.66 15.72
CA LYS A 57 8.93 7.91 15.59
C LYS A 57 9.86 6.91 16.27
N THR A 58 10.18 5.83 15.56
CA THR A 58 11.35 4.96 15.83
C THR A 58 12.35 5.09 14.67
N THR A 59 13.66 4.93 14.86
CA THR A 59 14.59 4.84 13.71
C THR A 59 14.49 3.45 13.07
N GLU A 60 14.43 2.40 13.86
CA GLU A 60 14.37 1.03 13.34
C GLU A 60 13.35 0.17 14.09
N LEU A 61 12.50 -0.55 13.35
CA LEU A 61 11.56 -1.55 13.87
C LEU A 61 11.88 -2.89 13.24
N HIS A 62 12.44 -3.83 14.01
CA HIS A 62 12.78 -5.15 13.48
C HIS A 62 11.55 -6.03 13.26
N SER A 63 10.60 -6.02 14.19
CA SER A 63 9.45 -6.91 14.11
C SER A 63 8.20 -6.36 14.80
N LEU A 64 7.09 -6.37 14.06
CA LEU A 64 5.72 -6.12 14.56
C LEU A 64 4.86 -7.38 14.34
N ASN A 65 4.34 -7.99 15.42
CA ASN A 65 3.71 -9.31 15.32
C ASN A 65 2.46 -9.46 16.21
N LYS A 66 1.34 -9.92 15.63
CA LYS A 66 0.05 -10.14 16.31
C LYS A 66 -0.51 -8.90 17.01
N ASN A 67 -1.06 -7.96 16.25
CA ASN A 67 -2.02 -6.99 16.76
C ASN A 67 -3.41 -7.23 16.15
N ASN A 68 -4.51 -7.15 16.90
CA ASN A 68 -5.83 -7.25 16.27
C ASN A 68 -6.09 -5.94 15.50
N GLU A 69 -5.96 -4.79 16.18
CA GLU A 69 -6.23 -3.47 15.60
C GLU A 69 -5.05 -2.52 15.78
N LEU A 70 -4.65 -1.86 14.69
CA LEU A 70 -3.66 -0.78 14.69
C LEU A 70 -4.25 0.47 14.00
N HIS A 71 -4.51 1.52 14.75
CA HIS A 71 -5.12 2.75 14.18
C HIS A 71 -4.11 3.57 13.37
N SER A 72 -2.92 3.84 13.93
CA SER A 72 -1.89 4.64 13.25
C SER A 72 -0.46 4.20 13.54
N LEU A 73 0.35 4.18 12.49
CA LEU A 73 1.82 4.02 12.56
C LEU A 73 2.50 5.15 11.77
N ASN A 74 3.35 5.93 12.43
CA ASN A 74 3.97 7.15 11.88
C ASN A 74 5.51 7.19 12.07
N GLN A 75 6.22 7.33 10.94
CA GLN A 75 7.67 7.43 10.71
C GLN A 75 8.58 6.45 11.46
N ASN A 76 8.94 5.37 10.75
CA ASN A 76 10.08 4.52 11.02
C ASN A 76 11.14 4.72 9.91
N THR A 77 12.45 4.71 10.19
CA THR A 77 13.47 4.76 9.12
C THR A 77 13.58 3.41 8.41
N GLU A 78 13.44 2.30 9.13
CA GLU A 78 13.59 0.96 8.58
C GLU A 78 12.66 -0.05 9.28
N LEU A 79 11.79 -0.70 8.50
CA LEU A 79 10.91 -1.79 8.98
C LEU A 79 11.34 -3.11 8.34
N HIS A 80 11.93 -4.01 9.14
CA HIS A 80 12.43 -5.30 8.62
C HIS A 80 11.31 -6.33 8.41
N SER A 81 10.33 -6.39 9.31
CA SER A 81 9.25 -7.37 9.21
C SER A 81 7.97 -6.94 9.92
N GLN A 82 6.83 -7.15 9.26
CA GLN A 82 5.50 -7.07 9.86
C GLN A 82 4.75 -8.38 9.57
N LYS A 83 4.24 -9.03 10.62
CA LYS A 83 3.52 -10.30 10.50
C LYS A 83 2.20 -10.26 11.25
N LYS A 84 1.10 -10.35 10.49
CA LYS A 84 -0.28 -10.54 10.95
C LYS A 84 -0.79 -9.41 11.88
N ASN A 85 -1.45 -8.43 11.28
CA ASN A 85 -2.49 -7.63 11.94
C ASN A 85 -3.87 -8.09 11.44
N THR A 86 -4.96 -7.89 12.19
CA THR A 86 -6.32 -8.13 11.66
C THR A 86 -6.80 -6.89 10.92
N GLU A 87 -6.58 -5.70 11.49
CA GLU A 87 -6.98 -4.41 10.90
C GLU A 87 -5.86 -3.37 11.07
N LEU A 88 -5.66 -2.55 10.04
CA LEU A 88 -4.78 -1.38 10.09
C LEU A 88 -5.45 -0.22 9.36
N HIS A 89 -5.75 0.87 10.06
CA HIS A 89 -6.43 2.00 9.43
C HIS A 89 -5.47 2.91 8.65
N SER A 90 -4.31 3.25 9.21
CA SER A 90 -3.39 4.19 8.55
C SER A 90 -1.92 3.84 8.75
N LEU A 91 -1.17 3.89 7.65
CA LEU A 91 0.28 3.76 7.62
C LEU A 91 0.89 4.93 6.84
N ASN A 92 1.78 5.68 7.48
CA ASN A 92 2.51 6.79 6.87
C ASN A 92 4.02 6.55 7.01
N GLN A 93 4.72 6.35 5.89
CA GLN A 93 6.15 6.04 5.85
C GLN A 93 6.92 7.01 4.95
N ASN A 94 8.14 7.35 5.38
CA ASN A 94 8.95 8.40 4.77
C ASN A 94 10.39 7.97 4.39
N THR A 95 10.73 6.69 4.47
CA THR A 95 12.08 6.12 4.19
C THR A 95 11.97 4.75 3.51
N GLU A 96 13.10 4.16 3.08
CA GLU A 96 13.15 2.89 2.35
C GLU A 96 12.38 1.77 3.06
N LEU A 97 11.49 1.12 2.31
CA LEU A 97 10.84 -0.12 2.72
C LEU A 97 11.17 -1.15 1.64
N PRO A 98 11.94 -2.22 1.92
CA PRO A 98 12.29 -3.18 0.89
C PRO A 98 11.06 -3.97 0.39
N SER A 99 10.15 -4.32 1.30
CA SER A 99 8.92 -5.04 0.94
C SER A 99 7.84 -4.88 2.00
N LEU A 100 6.57 -4.89 1.55
CA LEU A 100 5.39 -4.97 2.42
C LEU A 100 4.59 -6.21 2.03
N ASN A 101 4.48 -7.19 2.94
CA ASN A 101 3.60 -8.34 2.77
C ASN A 101 2.49 -8.29 3.80
N LYS A 102 1.24 -8.15 3.33
CA LYS A 102 0.10 -7.87 4.18
C LYS A 102 -1.04 -8.86 3.93
N THR A 103 -1.50 -9.47 5.04
CA THR A 103 -2.55 -10.50 5.08
C THR A 103 -3.65 -10.18 6.11
N THR A 104 -4.01 -8.91 6.26
CA THR A 104 -4.97 -8.42 7.29
C THR A 104 -6.34 -8.25 6.68
N ASP A 105 -7.45 -8.38 7.37
CA ASP A 105 -8.80 -8.33 6.77
C ASP A 105 -9.08 -7.01 6.02
N GLU A 106 -8.62 -5.85 6.51
CA GLU A 106 -8.78 -4.54 5.83
C GLU A 106 -7.58 -3.57 6.01
N LEU A 107 -7.35 -2.69 5.02
CA LEU A 107 -6.43 -1.54 5.07
C LEU A 107 -7.10 -0.27 4.53
N ASN A 108 -7.31 0.75 5.38
CA ASN A 108 -7.97 1.97 4.92
C ASN A 108 -7.05 2.89 4.11
N SER A 109 -5.83 3.15 4.58
CA SER A 109 -4.94 4.09 3.91
C SER A 109 -3.46 3.75 4.05
N LEU A 110 -2.75 3.84 2.93
CA LEU A 110 -1.31 3.72 2.84
C LEU A 110 -0.75 4.94 2.12
N ASN A 111 0.10 5.71 2.80
CA ASN A 111 0.81 6.84 2.23
C ASN A 111 2.32 6.56 2.32
N LEU A 112 2.98 6.46 1.18
CA LEU A 112 4.43 6.27 1.12
C LEU A 112 5.06 7.38 0.28
N THR A 113 6.18 7.90 0.77
CA THR A 113 6.94 8.95 0.08
C THR A 113 8.31 8.48 -0.37
N THR A 114 8.54 7.18 -0.57
CA THR A 114 9.86 6.58 -0.83
C THR A 114 9.81 5.42 -1.82
N GLU A 115 10.99 4.99 -2.27
CA GLU A 115 11.15 3.81 -3.11
C GLU A 115 10.77 2.54 -2.35
N LEU A 116 10.00 1.68 -3.03
CA LEU A 116 9.54 0.40 -2.51
C LEU A 116 9.62 -0.67 -3.59
N ASN A 117 10.30 -1.79 -3.30
CA ASN A 117 10.44 -2.85 -4.29
C ASN A 117 9.15 -3.63 -4.49
N SER A 118 8.41 -3.94 -3.41
CA SER A 118 7.20 -4.74 -3.55
C SER A 118 6.18 -4.53 -2.46
N ILE A 119 4.92 -4.45 -2.87
CA ILE A 119 3.75 -4.57 -2.01
C ILE A 119 2.96 -5.80 -2.46
N ASN A 120 2.64 -6.66 -1.50
CA ASN A 120 1.67 -7.73 -1.67
C ASN A 120 0.56 -7.55 -0.64
N ILE A 121 -0.66 -7.31 -1.11
CA ILE A 121 -1.85 -7.12 -0.28
C ILE A 121 -2.91 -8.14 -0.72
N THR A 122 -3.34 -8.98 0.21
CA THR A 122 -4.34 -10.01 -0.10
C THR A 122 -5.78 -9.64 0.27
N THR A 123 -6.01 -8.37 0.62
CA THR A 123 -7.27 -7.86 1.22
C THR A 123 -7.61 -6.44 0.79
N GLU A 124 -8.77 -5.93 1.18
CA GLU A 124 -9.26 -4.63 0.72
C GLU A 124 -8.29 -3.49 1.09
N LEU A 125 -7.96 -2.68 0.08
CA LEU A 125 -7.19 -1.44 0.24
C LEU A 125 -8.02 -0.26 -0.26
N ASN A 126 -8.45 0.60 0.66
CA ASN A 126 -9.25 1.77 0.29
C ASN A 126 -8.41 2.84 -0.44
N SER A 127 -7.20 3.13 0.02
CA SER A 127 -6.38 4.15 -0.61
C SER A 127 -4.90 3.88 -0.52
N LEU A 128 -4.21 4.02 -1.66
CA LEU A 128 -2.77 4.01 -1.76
C LEU A 128 -2.30 5.29 -2.45
N ASN A 129 -1.55 6.12 -1.72
CA ASN A 129 -0.91 7.32 -2.25
C ASN A 129 0.60 7.11 -2.24
N GLN A 130 1.25 7.22 -3.39
CA GLN A 130 2.70 7.10 -3.52
C GLN A 130 3.29 8.31 -4.26
N ASN A 131 4.40 8.80 -3.72
CA ASN A 131 5.15 9.90 -4.30
C ASN A 131 6.52 9.51 -4.86
N ASN A 132 6.85 8.21 -4.94
CA ASN A 132 8.15 7.71 -5.42
C ASN A 132 8.00 6.38 -6.17
N GLU A 133 9.13 5.78 -6.59
CA GLU A 133 9.18 4.57 -7.40
C GLU A 133 8.64 3.34 -6.65
N LEU A 134 7.72 2.61 -7.28
CA LEU A 134 7.18 1.34 -6.81
C LEU A 134 7.43 0.27 -7.87
N HIS A 135 8.30 -0.70 -7.58
CA HIS A 135 8.63 -1.74 -8.56
C HIS A 135 7.48 -2.72 -8.77
N SER A 136 6.78 -3.13 -7.70
CA SER A 136 5.68 -4.08 -7.84
C SER A 136 4.58 -3.87 -6.82
N LEU A 137 3.34 -3.85 -7.31
CA LEU A 137 2.13 -3.89 -6.50
C LEU A 137 1.28 -5.10 -6.94
N ASN A 138 1.08 -6.04 -6.03
CA ASN A 138 0.25 -7.21 -6.23
C ASN A 138 -0.94 -7.18 -5.26
N LEU A 139 -2.16 -7.11 -5.80
CA LEU A 139 -3.39 -7.25 -5.00
C LEU A 139 -4.27 -8.39 -5.50
N THR A 140 -4.81 -9.15 -4.55
CA THR A 140 -5.73 -10.26 -4.84
C THR A 140 -7.21 -9.92 -4.61
N THR A 141 -7.51 -8.70 -4.18
CA THR A 141 -8.83 -8.20 -3.75
C THR A 141 -9.01 -6.77 -4.28
N GLU A 142 -9.79 -5.94 -3.60
CA GLU A 142 -10.25 -4.65 -4.07
C GLU A 142 -9.30 -3.50 -3.72
N LEU A 143 -9.10 -2.59 -4.68
CA LEU A 143 -8.41 -1.32 -4.49
C LEU A 143 -9.31 -0.16 -4.92
N HIS A 144 -9.78 0.66 -3.99
CA HIS A 144 -10.65 1.79 -4.36
C HIS A 144 -9.88 2.90 -5.09
N SER A 145 -8.72 3.32 -4.56
CA SER A 145 -7.98 4.42 -5.16
C SER A 145 -6.47 4.22 -5.08
N LEU A 146 -5.82 4.36 -6.24
CA LEU A 146 -4.38 4.40 -6.40
C LEU A 146 -3.96 5.74 -7.01
N ASN A 147 -3.23 6.54 -6.24
CA ASN A 147 -2.64 7.80 -6.71
C ASN A 147 -1.11 7.68 -6.72
N GLN A 148 -0.49 7.84 -7.89
CA GLN A 148 0.95 7.70 -8.10
C GLN A 148 1.51 8.94 -8.79
N ASN A 149 2.54 9.56 -8.22
CA ASN A 149 3.19 10.70 -8.85
C ASN A 149 4.46 10.35 -9.64
N ASN A 150 5.11 9.23 -9.34
CA ASN A 150 6.34 8.75 -9.99
C ASN A 150 6.09 7.38 -10.68
N GLU A 151 7.14 6.57 -10.80
CA GLU A 151 7.16 5.34 -11.60
C GLU A 151 6.54 4.13 -10.88
N LEU A 152 5.67 3.41 -11.58
CA LEU A 152 5.15 2.10 -11.20
C LEU A 152 5.53 1.07 -12.27
N HIS A 153 6.44 0.14 -11.94
CA HIS A 153 6.88 -0.86 -12.93
C HIS A 153 5.83 -1.93 -13.18
N SER A 154 5.21 -2.47 -12.13
CA SER A 154 4.25 -3.55 -12.28
C SER A 154 3.06 -3.43 -11.33
N LEU A 155 1.86 -3.43 -11.89
CA LEU A 155 0.60 -3.56 -11.18
C LEU A 155 -0.09 -4.87 -11.57
N ASN A 156 -0.32 -5.75 -10.61
CA ASN A 156 -1.06 -6.99 -10.80
C ASN A 156 -2.29 -7.02 -9.88
N LEU A 157 -3.48 -7.13 -10.48
CA LEU A 157 -4.76 -7.09 -9.79
C LEU A 157 -5.62 -8.29 -10.16
N THR A 158 -6.10 -9.00 -9.13
CA THR A 158 -6.98 -10.15 -9.35
C THR A 158 -8.47 -9.78 -9.33
N THR A 159 -8.90 -8.75 -8.58
CA THR A 159 -10.34 -8.39 -8.50
C THR A 159 -10.65 -7.01 -9.11
N GLU A 160 -10.93 -6.00 -8.30
CA GLU A 160 -11.45 -4.69 -8.72
C GLU A 160 -10.48 -3.55 -8.42
N LEU A 161 -10.48 -2.55 -9.31
CA LEU A 161 -9.83 -1.27 -9.07
C LEU A 161 -10.76 -0.16 -9.56
N HIS A 162 -11.22 0.70 -8.66
CA HIS A 162 -12.12 1.79 -9.03
C HIS A 162 -11.38 2.92 -9.74
N SER A 163 -10.26 3.40 -9.18
CA SER A 163 -9.55 4.53 -9.77
C SER A 163 -8.03 4.40 -9.67
N LEU A 164 -7.37 4.54 -10.81
CA LEU A 164 -5.92 4.75 -10.88
C LEU A 164 -5.63 6.09 -11.54
N ASN A 165 -4.96 6.97 -10.79
CA ASN A 165 -4.41 8.23 -11.27
C ASN A 165 -2.88 8.17 -11.22
N SER A 166 -2.22 8.34 -12.37
CA SER A 166 -0.75 8.31 -12.46
C SER A 166 -0.20 9.46 -13.32
N ASN A 167 0.83 10.14 -12.82
CA ASN A 167 1.36 11.35 -13.48
C ASN A 167 2.63 11.14 -14.33
N THR A 168 3.27 9.98 -14.30
CA THR A 168 4.56 9.74 -14.97
C THR A 168 4.60 8.41 -15.74
N GLU A 169 4.82 7.27 -15.08
CA GLU A 169 5.08 6.05 -15.85
C GLU A 169 4.48 4.80 -15.21
N LEU A 170 3.69 4.07 -16.00
CA LEU A 170 3.21 2.74 -15.69
C LEU A 170 3.73 1.75 -16.72
N HIS A 171 4.72 0.92 -16.38
CA HIS A 171 5.26 -0.03 -17.35
C HIS A 171 4.24 -1.14 -17.66
N SER A 172 3.81 -1.89 -16.66
CA SER A 172 2.92 -3.03 -16.89
C SER A 172 1.75 -3.04 -15.93
N MET A 173 0.55 -3.20 -16.48
CA MET A 173 -0.66 -3.47 -15.72
C MET A 173 -1.29 -4.77 -16.21
N ASN A 174 -1.51 -5.71 -15.29
CA ASN A 174 -2.21 -6.97 -15.54
C ASN A 174 -3.41 -7.07 -14.61
N LYS A 175 -4.59 -7.29 -15.19
CA LYS A 175 -5.85 -7.30 -14.47
C LYS A 175 -6.77 -8.40 -14.95
N ILE A 176 -7.48 -9.02 -13.99
CA ILE A 176 -8.38 -10.13 -14.28
C ILE A 176 -9.85 -9.68 -14.40
N THR A 177 -10.38 -8.87 -13.47
CA THR A 177 -11.81 -8.46 -13.43
C THR A 177 -12.06 -7.03 -13.93
N GLU A 178 -12.31 -6.04 -13.07
CA GLU A 178 -13.00 -4.78 -13.50
C GLU A 178 -12.28 -3.48 -13.13
N LEU A 179 -11.86 -2.68 -14.14
CA LEU A 179 -11.25 -1.34 -13.97
C LEU A 179 -12.25 -0.23 -14.30
N HIS A 180 -12.65 0.58 -13.32
CA HIS A 180 -13.60 1.67 -13.60
C HIS A 180 -12.93 2.87 -14.25
N SER A 181 -11.77 3.30 -13.77
CA SER A 181 -11.12 4.50 -14.29
C SER A 181 -9.61 4.42 -14.24
N LEU A 182 -8.98 4.72 -15.37
CA LEU A 182 -7.55 4.92 -15.51
C LEU A 182 -7.29 6.33 -16.08
N ASN A 183 -6.64 7.19 -15.30
CA ASN A 183 -6.17 8.50 -15.72
C ASN A 183 -4.64 8.53 -15.71
N GLN A 184 -4.02 8.83 -16.86
CA GLN A 184 -2.57 8.90 -17.00
C GLN A 184 -2.08 10.10 -17.80
N ILE A 185 -1.01 10.74 -17.33
CA ILE A 185 -0.50 11.97 -17.93
C ILE A 185 0.79 11.77 -18.74
N THR A 186 1.46 10.62 -18.68
CA THR A 186 2.74 10.43 -19.40
C THR A 186 2.83 9.10 -20.16
N LYS A 187 3.27 7.98 -19.57
CA LYS A 187 3.49 6.73 -20.34
C LYS A 187 2.81 5.50 -19.74
N LEU A 188 2.24 4.68 -20.62
CA LEU A 188 1.90 3.29 -20.28
C LEU A 188 2.35 2.33 -21.37
N HIS A 189 3.20 1.38 -20.98
CA HIS A 189 3.81 0.45 -21.93
C HIS A 189 2.89 -0.72 -22.24
N SER A 190 2.30 -1.36 -21.24
CA SER A 190 1.49 -2.56 -21.43
C SER A 190 0.30 -2.62 -20.49
N LEU A 191 -0.89 -2.80 -21.07
CA LEU A 191 -2.12 -3.11 -20.34
C LEU A 191 -2.68 -4.45 -20.81
N LYS A 192 -2.88 -5.38 -19.86
CA LYS A 192 -3.56 -6.66 -20.08
C LYS A 192 -4.81 -6.74 -19.19
N GLU A 193 -5.96 -6.99 -19.80
CA GLU A 193 -7.26 -7.08 -19.11
C GLU A 193 -8.08 -8.30 -19.56
N ILE A 194 -8.79 -8.94 -18.62
CA ILE A 194 -9.55 -10.18 -18.86
C ILE A 194 -11.08 -10.04 -18.62
N THR A 195 -11.62 -8.96 -18.01
CA THR A 195 -13.09 -8.80 -17.85
C THR A 195 -13.66 -7.42 -18.24
N GLU A 196 -13.30 -6.29 -17.64
CA GLU A 196 -13.90 -5.00 -18.07
C GLU A 196 -13.00 -3.79 -17.79
N LEU A 197 -13.06 -2.79 -18.69
CA LEU A 197 -12.57 -1.43 -18.42
C LEU A 197 -13.59 -0.39 -18.87
N HIS A 198 -13.98 0.49 -17.95
CA HIS A 198 -15.02 1.47 -18.17
C HIS A 198 -14.49 2.79 -18.74
N SER A 199 -13.34 3.28 -18.28
CA SER A 199 -12.81 4.56 -18.75
C SER A 199 -11.29 4.60 -18.73
N LEU A 200 -10.70 4.92 -19.89
CA LEU A 200 -9.28 5.25 -20.03
C LEU A 200 -9.13 6.69 -20.51
N ASN A 201 -8.55 7.55 -19.68
CA ASN A 201 -8.09 8.88 -20.05
C ASN A 201 -6.56 8.89 -20.06
N LYS A 202 -5.96 9.23 -21.20
CA LYS A 202 -4.51 9.23 -21.33
C LYS A 202 -3.97 10.41 -22.14
N THR A 203 -2.89 10.97 -21.64
CA THR A 203 -2.05 11.96 -22.32
C THR A 203 -0.62 11.42 -22.37
N THR A 204 0.03 11.49 -23.53
CA THR A 204 1.43 11.18 -23.88
C THR A 204 1.77 9.91 -24.69
N GLU A 205 1.60 8.64 -24.25
CA GLU A 205 1.93 7.48 -25.14
C GLU A 205 1.44 6.09 -24.65
N LEU A 206 0.68 5.31 -25.46
CA LEU A 206 0.32 3.90 -25.21
C LEU A 206 1.01 2.92 -26.17
N HIS A 207 1.88 2.06 -25.64
CA HIS A 207 2.57 1.09 -26.51
C HIS A 207 1.76 -0.17 -26.80
N SER A 208 1.17 -0.81 -25.80
CA SER A 208 0.47 -2.08 -25.97
C SER A 208 -0.77 -2.18 -25.09
N MET A 209 -1.89 -2.60 -25.68
CA MET A 209 -3.06 -3.07 -24.95
C MET A 209 -3.48 -4.44 -25.49
N ASN A 210 -3.75 -5.38 -24.59
CA ASN A 210 -4.39 -6.65 -24.90
C ASN A 210 -5.60 -6.84 -23.99
N LYS A 211 -6.77 -7.00 -24.59
CA LYS A 211 -8.04 -7.01 -23.87
C LYS A 211 -9.00 -8.08 -24.39
N THR A 212 -9.68 -8.75 -23.48
CA THR A 212 -10.49 -9.94 -23.79
C THR A 212 -11.88 -9.87 -23.15
N THR A 213 -12.72 -8.86 -23.46
CA THR A 213 -14.15 -8.77 -23.04
C THR A 213 -14.81 -7.41 -23.36
N GLU A 214 -14.62 -6.28 -22.64
CA GLU A 214 -15.39 -5.02 -22.94
C GLU A 214 -14.71 -3.69 -22.56
N LEU A 215 -14.61 -2.72 -23.49
CA LEU A 215 -14.13 -1.33 -23.29
C LEU A 215 -15.27 -0.32 -23.49
N HIS A 216 -15.60 0.46 -22.46
CA HIS A 216 -16.73 1.40 -22.53
C HIS A 216 -16.34 2.81 -23.01
N SER A 217 -15.19 3.34 -22.59
CA SER A 217 -14.77 4.70 -22.93
C SER A 217 -13.26 4.83 -23.07
N LEU A 218 -12.84 5.57 -24.09
CA LEU A 218 -11.46 5.85 -24.42
C LEU A 218 -11.30 7.33 -24.79
N ASN A 219 -10.55 8.07 -23.98
CA ASN A 219 -10.11 9.43 -24.26
C ASN A 219 -8.58 9.44 -24.30
N GLN A 220 -8.01 9.65 -25.49
CA GLN A 220 -6.56 9.68 -25.68
C GLN A 220 -6.17 10.92 -26.46
N ASN A 221 -5.10 11.58 -26.02
CA ASN A 221 -4.56 12.77 -26.68
C ASN A 221 -3.18 12.54 -27.33
N THR A 222 -2.79 11.28 -27.61
CA THR A 222 -1.43 10.91 -28.09
C THR A 222 -1.32 9.48 -28.66
N GLU A 223 -0.14 9.13 -29.21
CA GLU A 223 0.18 7.91 -29.98
C GLU A 223 -0.18 6.56 -29.32
N LEU A 224 -0.69 5.67 -30.17
CA LEU A 224 -1.03 4.27 -29.88
C LEU A 224 -0.22 3.36 -30.82
N HIS A 225 0.63 2.48 -30.27
CA HIS A 225 1.49 1.60 -31.09
C HIS A 225 0.87 0.23 -31.38
N SER A 226 0.22 -0.40 -30.39
CA SER A 226 -0.37 -1.73 -30.53
C SER A 226 -1.62 -1.87 -29.66
N PHE A 227 -2.70 -2.38 -30.25
CA PHE A 227 -3.97 -2.61 -29.57
C PHE A 227 -4.61 -3.91 -30.10
N ILE A 228 -4.80 -4.87 -29.21
CA ILE A 228 -5.44 -6.15 -29.48
C ILE A 228 -6.69 -6.24 -28.62
N PHE A 229 -7.84 -6.39 -29.27
CA PHE A 229 -9.13 -6.45 -28.61
C PHE A 229 -9.89 -7.68 -29.10
N THR A 230 -10.42 -8.44 -28.14
CA THR A 230 -11.22 -9.62 -28.38
C THR A 230 -12.55 -9.47 -27.64
N THR A 231 -13.61 -9.28 -28.46
CA THR A 231 -15.08 -9.18 -28.21
C THR A 231 -15.69 -7.79 -27.90
N GLU A 232 -16.75 -7.44 -28.64
CA GLU A 232 -17.63 -6.23 -28.77
C GLU A 232 -17.17 -4.82 -28.33
N ILE A 233 -17.14 -3.88 -29.31
CA ILE A 233 -17.05 -2.43 -29.10
C ILE A 233 -18.46 -1.84 -29.08
N HIS A 234 -18.87 -1.23 -27.96
CA HIS A 234 -19.94 -0.24 -27.97
C HIS A 234 -19.29 1.13 -28.19
N SER A 235 -19.23 1.59 -29.44
CA SER A 235 -18.64 2.89 -29.76
C SER A 235 -19.57 4.01 -29.27
N LEU A 236 -19.07 4.92 -28.45
CA LEU A 236 -19.65 6.26 -28.28
C LEU A 236 -18.69 7.28 -28.93
N ASN A 237 -19.29 8.14 -29.76
CA ASN A 237 -18.65 9.18 -30.57
C ASN A 237 -17.66 10.07 -29.81
#